data_AF-A0A4R7CXJ3-F1
#
_entry.id   AF-A0A4R7CXJ3-F1
#
_cell.length_a   1.000
_cell.length_b   1.000
_cell.length_c   1.000
_cell.angle_alpha   90.00
_cell.angle_beta   90.00
_cell.angle_gamma   90.00
#
_symmetry.space_group_name_H-M   'P 1'
#
loop_
_entity.id
_entity.type
_entity.pdbx_description
1 polymer ?
#
loop_
_entity_poly.entity_id
_entity_poly.type
_entity_poly.pdbx_seq_one_letter_code
_entity_poly.pdbx_strand_id
1 'polypeptide(L)'
;MSGANRATQKDIYDLDLLSEKFPLIELFDQLQRKRSLFSADEHRTIFDLDGETNPLDQPLTLLKFDQGDTQGRKSRPHHSQNRVDI
;
A
#
# COMPACT_ATOMS: atom_id res chain seq x y z
N MET A 1 -4.77 -6.75 -7.54
CA MET A 1 -3.90 -5.71 -6.94
C MET A 1 -4.74 -4.73 -6.12
N SER A 2 -5.01 -5.16 -4.88
CA SER A 2 -5.71 -4.42 -3.83
C SER A 2 -4.97 -3.13 -3.46
N GLY A 3 -5.66 -2.16 -2.84
CA GLY A 3 -5.19 -0.80 -2.50
C GLY A 3 -3.96 -0.67 -1.58
N ALA A 4 -3.17 -1.74 -1.40
CA ALA A 4 -1.91 -1.79 -0.65
C ALA A 4 -0.79 -0.92 -1.26
N ASN A 5 -0.95 -0.42 -2.49
CA ASN A 5 -0.01 0.50 -3.14
C ASN A 5 -0.27 1.98 -2.80
N ARG A 6 -1.35 2.28 -2.07
CA ARG A 6 -1.60 3.62 -1.54
C ARG A 6 -0.68 3.77 -0.34
N ALA A 7 0.53 4.30 -0.54
CA ALA A 7 1.43 4.64 0.56
C ALA A 7 0.89 5.86 1.32
N THR A 8 -0.28 5.71 1.95
CA THR A 8 -0.81 6.73 2.85
C THR A 8 -0.04 6.65 4.16
N GLN A 9 0.20 7.80 4.79
CA GLN A 9 0.96 7.82 6.06
C GLN A 9 0.32 6.90 7.12
N LYS A 10 -1.01 6.79 7.13
CA LYS A 10 -1.73 5.88 8.04
C LYS A 10 -1.38 4.42 7.81
N ASP A 11 -1.36 3.96 6.55
CA ASP A 11 -1.03 2.56 6.23
C ASP A 11 0.41 2.22 6.64
N ILE A 12 1.33 3.20 6.62
CA ILE A 12 2.70 3.03 7.11
C ILE A 12 2.76 2.95 8.64
N TYR A 13 2.02 3.80 9.36
CA TYR A 13 1.91 3.69 10.83
C TYR A 13 1.29 2.37 11.27
N ASP A 14 0.25 1.92 10.57
CA ASP A 14 -0.38 0.62 10.83
C ASP A 14 0.62 -0.52 10.58
N LEU A 15 1.44 -0.43 9.52
CA LEU A 15 2.51 -1.40 9.25
C LEU A 15 3.61 -1.37 10.31
N ASP A 16 4.02 -0.19 10.78
CA ASP A 16 5.02 -0.04 11.85
C ASP A 16 4.54 -0.71 13.14
N LEU A 17 3.30 -0.40 13.56
CA LEU A 17 2.65 -1.01 14.72
C LEU A 17 2.49 -2.53 14.58
N LEU A 18 2.11 -3.01 13.39
CA LEU A 18 2.00 -4.45 13.13
C LEU A 18 3.38 -5.12 13.15
N SER A 19 4.43 -4.43 12.71
CA SER A 19 5.78 -4.95 12.65
C SER A 19 6.43 -5.18 14.03
N GLU A 20 5.90 -4.52 15.07
CA GLU A 20 6.26 -4.81 16.47
C GLU A 20 5.86 -6.23 16.90
N LYS A 21 4.78 -6.78 16.30
CA LYS A 21 4.21 -8.09 16.66
C LYS A 21 4.47 -9.16 15.61
N PHE A 22 4.57 -8.77 14.34
CA PHE A 22 4.74 -9.66 13.21
C PHE A 22 5.99 -9.24 12.43
N PRO A 23 7.02 -10.09 12.31
CA PRO A 23 8.20 -9.76 11.55
C PRO A 23 7.83 -9.31 10.13
N LEU A 24 8.42 -8.20 9.67
CA LEU A 24 8.11 -7.63 8.36
C LEU A 24 8.30 -8.67 7.23
N ILE A 25 9.31 -9.53 7.35
CA ILE A 25 9.56 -10.62 6.39
C ILE A 25 8.37 -11.58 6.25
N GLU A 26 7.67 -11.90 7.34
CA GLU A 26 6.49 -12.76 7.30
C GLU A 26 5.32 -12.07 6.61
N LEU A 27 5.15 -10.77 6.82
CA LEU A 27 4.15 -9.97 6.12
C LEU A 27 4.41 -9.93 4.61
N PHE A 28 5.68 -9.81 4.21
CA PHE A 28 6.09 -9.89 2.81
C PHE A 28 5.80 -11.28 2.19
N ASP A 29 6.10 -12.36 2.90
CA ASP A 29 5.80 -13.72 2.45
C ASP A 29 4.29 -13.94 2.30
N GLN A 30 3.48 -13.45 3.24
CA GLN A 30 2.03 -13.51 3.15
C GLN A 30 1.49 -12.72 1.95
N LEU A 31 2.06 -11.54 1.69
CA LEU A 31 1.70 -10.73 0.53
C LEU A 31 2.07 -11.45 -0.78
N GLN A 32 3.22 -12.13 -0.83
CA GLN A 32 3.64 -12.92 -1.98
C GLN A 32 2.69 -14.10 -2.22
N ARG A 33 2.32 -14.84 -1.17
CA ARG A 33 1.34 -15.94 -1.26
C ARG A 33 -0.02 -15.45 -1.73
N LYS A 34 -0.48 -14.30 -1.23
CA LYS A 34 -1.73 -13.67 -1.69
C LYS A 34 -1.64 -13.33 -3.17
N ARG A 35 -0.53 -12.76 -3.64
CA ARG A 35 -0.32 -12.46 -5.06
C ARG A 35 -0.41 -13.72 -5.91
N SER A 36 0.27 -14.80 -5.53
CA SER A 36 0.24 -16.05 -6.32
C SER A 36 -1.13 -16.71 -6.36
N LEU A 37 -1.93 -16.58 -5.29
CA LEU A 37 -3.28 -17.15 -5.23
C LEU A 37 -4.30 -16.31 -5.99
N PHE A 38 -4.11 -14.99 -6.01
CA PHE A 38 -5.10 -14.04 -6.54
C PHE A 38 -4.58 -13.22 -7.74
N SER A 39 -3.80 -13.83 -8.63
CA SER A 39 -3.25 -13.18 -9.84
C SER A 39 -4.02 -13.45 -11.15
N ALA A 40 -5.10 -14.24 -11.11
CA ALA A 40 -5.92 -14.48 -12.30
C ALA A 40 -6.66 -13.22 -12.75
N ASP A 41 -7.01 -13.13 -14.04
CA ASP A 41 -7.72 -11.96 -14.60
C ASP A 41 -9.08 -11.74 -13.92
N GLU A 42 -9.76 -12.81 -13.49
CA GLU A 42 -11.03 -12.76 -12.75
C GLU A 42 -10.88 -12.11 -11.36
N HIS A 43 -9.66 -12.10 -10.81
CA HIS A 43 -9.35 -11.48 -9.51
C HIS A 43 -8.92 -10.03 -9.65
N ARG A 44 -8.87 -9.49 -10.88
CA ARG A 44 -8.45 -8.10 -11.11
C ARG A 44 -9.52 -7.15 -10.61
N THR A 45 -9.07 -6.18 -9.83
CA THR A 45 -9.93 -5.13 -9.31
C THR A 45 -9.74 -3.85 -10.12
N ILE A 46 -10.65 -2.90 -9.96
CA ILE A 46 -10.54 -1.56 -10.56
C ILE A 46 -9.22 -0.85 -10.23
N PHE A 47 -8.55 -1.25 -9.13
CA PHE A 47 -7.26 -0.71 -8.71
C PHE A 47 -6.06 -1.34 -9.45
N ASP A 48 -6.26 -2.48 -10.12
CA ASP A 48 -5.24 -3.16 -10.92
C ASP A 48 -5.02 -2.47 -12.27
N LEU A 49 -5.99 -1.65 -12.70
CA LEU A 49 -5.97 -0.92 -13.96
C LEU A 49 -5.05 0.30 -13.92
N ASP A 50 -4.65 0.74 -12.72
CA ASP A 50 -3.82 1.94 -12.51
C ASP A 50 -2.31 1.70 -12.74
N GLY A 51 -1.92 0.46 -13.05
CA GLY A 51 -0.53 0.08 -13.34
C GLY A 51 0.44 0.32 -12.17
N GLU A 52 -0.08 0.38 -10.94
CA GLU A 52 0.74 0.70 -9.75
C GLU A 52 1.73 -0.42 -9.42
N THR A 53 2.96 -0.04 -9.09
CA THR A 53 4.06 -0.93 -8.71
C THR A 53 3.80 -1.56 -7.35
N ASN A 54 3.86 -2.90 -7.27
CA ASN A 54 3.69 -3.64 -6.02
C ASN A 54 4.89 -3.43 -5.09
N PRO A 55 4.71 -3.26 -3.76
CA PRO A 55 5.81 -3.18 -2.81
C PRO A 55 6.65 -4.45 -2.76
N LEU A 56 6.16 -5.60 -3.21
CA LEU A 56 6.98 -6.80 -3.43
C LEU A 56 8.04 -6.60 -4.52
N ASP A 57 7.68 -5.90 -5.60
CA ASP A 57 8.57 -5.68 -6.75
C ASP A 57 9.47 -4.45 -6.52
N GLN A 58 8.98 -3.46 -5.76
CA GLN A 58 9.72 -2.26 -5.42
C GLN A 58 9.44 -1.84 -3.96
N PRO A 59 10.11 -2.46 -2.97
CA PRO A 59 9.87 -2.19 -1.54
C PRO A 59 10.06 -0.73 -1.14
N LEU A 60 10.97 -0.03 -1.81
CA LEU A 60 11.26 1.40 -1.57
C LEU A 60 10.07 2.32 -1.90
N THR A 61 9.04 1.84 -2.58
CA THR A 61 7.80 2.60 -2.77
C THR A 61 7.09 2.89 -1.44
N LEU A 62 7.28 2.03 -0.43
CA LEU A 62 6.78 2.24 0.93
C LEU A 62 7.46 3.39 1.66
N LEU A 63 8.54 3.98 1.14
CA LEU A 63 9.19 5.16 1.73
C LEU A 63 8.76 6.47 1.07
N LYS A 64 7.97 6.40 -0.01
CA LYS A 64 7.54 7.59 -0.77
C LYS A 64 6.45 8.41 -0.06
N PHE A 65 5.89 7.92 1.05
CA PHE A 65 4.92 8.68 1.87
C PHE A 65 5.50 9.96 2.48
N ASP A 66 6.82 10.01 2.68
CA ASP A 66 7.52 11.14 3.28
C ASP A 66 7.84 12.25 2.25
N GLN A 67 7.77 11.93 0.95
CA GLN A 67 8.14 12.85 -0.14
C GLN A 67 7.09 13.93 -0.42
N GLY A 68 6.01 14.02 0.37
CA GLY A 68 5.00 15.09 0.31
C GLY A 68 4.13 15.13 -0.96
N ASP A 69 4.50 14.39 -2.01
CA ASP A 69 3.90 14.49 -3.35
C ASP A 69 2.94 13.34 -3.70
N THR A 70 2.17 12.89 -2.71
CA THR A 70 0.99 12.03 -2.99
C THR A 70 -0.16 12.83 -3.64
N GLN A 71 -0.01 14.16 -3.75
CA GLN A 71 -1.02 15.08 -4.30
C GLN A 71 -1.07 15.13 -5.83
N GLY A 72 -0.12 14.52 -6.55
CA GLY A 72 -0.10 14.53 -8.02
C GLY A 72 -1.29 13.84 -8.72
N ARG A 73 -2.07 13.00 -8.01
CA ARG A 73 -3.25 12.32 -8.57
C ARG A 73 -4.55 12.94 -8.03
N LYS A 74 -4.92 14.10 -8.58
CA LYS A 74 -6.12 14.93 -8.29
C LYS A 74 -7.51 14.26 -8.38
N SER A 75 -7.65 12.93 -8.42
CA SER A 75 -8.96 12.30 -8.67
C SER A 75 -9.17 10.94 -7.99
N ARG A 76 -8.45 10.62 -6.91
CA ARG A 76 -8.74 9.41 -6.12
C ARG A 76 -9.23 9.81 -4.74
N PRO A 77 -10.27 9.14 -4.21
CA PRO A 77 -10.63 9.26 -2.80
C PRO A 77 -9.42 8.81 -1.98
N HIS A 78 -8.69 9.79 -1.47
CA HIS A 78 -7.64 9.61 -0.49
C HIS A 78 -8.26 9.90 0.87
N HIS A 79 -7.82 9.24 1.93
CA HIS A 79 -8.15 9.70 3.27
C HIS A 79 -7.37 11.00 3.50
N SER A 80 -7.94 12.12 3.04
CA SER A 80 -7.32 13.44 3.12
C SER A 80 -7.66 14.03 4.47
N GLN A 81 -6.70 13.92 5.41
CA GLN A 81 -6.35 14.89 6.46
C GLN A 81 -5.75 14.14 7.65
N ASN A 82 -4.45 14.32 7.88
CA ASN A 82 -3.76 13.89 9.12
C ASN A 82 -3.90 14.94 10.24
N ARG A 83 -4.78 15.94 10.06
CA ARG A 83 -4.99 17.00 11.03
C ARG A 83 -5.95 16.48 12.10
N VAL A 84 -5.39 16.07 13.23
CA VAL A 84 -6.16 15.94 14.47
C VAL A 84 -6.25 17.36 15.04
N ASP A 85 -7.36 18.05 14.76
CA ASP A 85 -7.65 19.31 15.43
C ASP A 85 -8.05 18.98 16.88
N ILE A 86 -7.21 19.42 17.83
CA ILE A 86 -7.50 19.41 19.27
C ILE A 86 -7.96 20.81 19.68
#